data_AF-B8HSX1-F1
#
_entry.id   AF-B8HSX1-F1
#
_cell.length_a   1.000
_cell.length_b   1.000
_cell.length_c   1.000
_cell.angle_alpha   90.00
_cell.angle_beta   90.00
_cell.angle_gamma   90.00
#
_symmetry.space_group_name_H-M   'P 1'
#
loop_
_entity.id
_entity.type
_entity.pdbx_description
1 polymer ?
#
loop_
_entity_poly.entity_id
_entity_poly.type
_entity_poly.pdbx_seq_one_letter_code
_entity_poly.pdbx_strand_id
1 'polypeptide(L)' 'MSSQAATTQSVTLVFNPETIDTRFQIVDTGTGNGSSQVLKSFANQGDAVSWLLGNGYEWVQDTSQPQQWIKA' A
#
# COMPACT_ATOMS: atom_id res chain seq x y z
N MET A 1 -15.88 -25.30 -12.28
CA MET A 1 -16.00 -24.27 -11.22
C MET A 1 -14.85 -23.31 -11.45
N SER A 2 -15.13 -22.12 -11.96
CA SER A 2 -14.08 -21.13 -12.25
C SER A 2 -13.60 -20.57 -10.91
N SER A 3 -12.43 -21.00 -10.45
CA SER A 3 -11.75 -20.40 -9.32
C SER A 3 -11.42 -18.96 -9.71
N GLN A 4 -12.22 -18.01 -9.25
CA GLN A 4 -11.89 -16.60 -9.33
C GLN A 4 -10.60 -16.43 -8.52
N ALA A 5 -9.47 -16.28 -9.21
CA ALA A 5 -8.21 -15.97 -8.57
C ALA A 5 -8.46 -14.71 -7.73
N ALA A 6 -8.31 -14.84 -6.41
CA ALA A 6 -8.31 -13.67 -5.53
C ALA A 6 -7.20 -12.75 -6.06
N THR A 7 -7.58 -11.60 -6.60
CA THR A 7 -6.61 -10.63 -7.11
C THR A 7 -5.91 -10.04 -5.89
N THR A 8 -4.73 -10.57 -5.58
CA THR A 8 -3.88 -10.01 -4.54
C THR A 8 -3.56 -8.56 -4.89
N GLN A 9 -4.01 -7.63 -4.06
CA GLN A 9 -3.65 -6.23 -4.21
C GLN A 9 -2.39 -5.96 -3.39
N SER A 10 -1.37 -5.41 -4.04
CA SER A 10 -0.13 -5.00 -3.40
C SER A 10 -0.07 -3.48 -3.31
N VAL A 11 0.31 -2.96 -2.15
CA VAL A 11 0.50 -1.53 -1.91
C VAL A 11 1.82 -1.28 -1.19
N THR A 12 2.36 -0.07 -1.35
CA THR A 12 3.60 0.38 -0.73
C THR A 12 3.35 1.67 0.03
N LEU A 13 3.95 1.80 1.21
CA LEU A 13 3.97 3.05 1.94
C LEU A 13 5.18 3.89 1.49
N VAL A 14 4.91 5.03 0.86
CA VAL A 14 5.91 5.97 0.36
C VAL A 14 5.97 7.21 1.26
N PHE A 15 7.18 7.68 1.56
CA PHE A 15 7.40 8.92 2.30
C PHE A 15 7.82 10.05 1.35
N ASN A 16 7.04 11.14 1.30
CA ASN A 16 7.34 12.36 0.56
C ASN A 16 7.48 13.56 1.52
N PRO A 17 8.70 14.00 1.86
CA PRO A 17 8.92 15.08 2.83
C PRO A 17 8.46 16.47 2.35
N GLU A 18 8.22 16.66 1.05
CA GLU A 18 7.85 17.97 0.49
C GLU A 18 6.39 18.36 0.78
N THR A 19 5.55 17.40 1.17
CA THR A 19 4.12 17.62 1.40
C THR A 19 3.73 17.28 2.84
N ILE A 20 3.94 18.20 3.78
CA ILE A 20 3.79 17.97 5.23
C ILE A 20 2.46 17.29 5.61
N ASP A 21 1.35 17.70 5.00
CA ASP A 21 0.01 17.17 5.30
C ASP A 21 -0.28 15.79 4.65
N THR A 22 0.52 15.39 3.66
CA THR A 22 0.33 14.17 2.86
C THR A 22 1.61 13.36 2.71
N ARG A 23 2.56 13.52 3.64
CA ARG A 23 3.93 12.99 3.52
C ARG A 23 4.00 11.47 3.58
N PHE A 24 2.97 10.78 4.00
CA PHE A 24 2.86 9.31 3.94
C PHE A 24 1.78 8.92 2.94
N GLN A 25 2.16 8.24 1.87
CA GLN A 25 1.25 7.88 0.77
C GLN A 25 1.17 6.37 0.62
N ILE A 26 -0.04 5.84 0.56
CA ILE A 26 -0.28 4.44 0.21
C ILE A 26 -0.42 4.37 -1.30
N VAL A 27 0.50 3.67 -1.94
CA VAL A 27 0.59 3.56 -3.40
C VAL A 27 0.30 2.13 -3.81
N ASP A 28 -0.72 1.92 -4.63
CA ASP A 28 -0.98 0.62 -5.24
C ASP A 28 0.11 0.28 -6.26
N THR A 29 0.73 -0.88 -6.10
CA THR A 29 1.78 -1.43 -6.97
C THR A 29 1.33 -2.71 -7.68
N GLY A 30 0.12 -3.19 -7.41
CA GLY A 30 -0.34 -4.54 -7.78
C GLY A 30 -1.02 -4.67 -9.14
N THR A 31 -1.28 -3.59 -9.88
CA THR A 31 -2.16 -3.67 -11.06
C THR A 31 -1.50 -4.09 -12.38
N GLY A 32 -0.22 -4.47 -12.41
CA GLY A 32 0.45 -5.02 -13.61
C GLY A 32 0.51 -4.10 -14.85
N ASN A 33 -0.19 -2.95 -14.81
CA ASN A 33 -0.35 -1.99 -15.90
C ASN A 33 0.58 -0.76 -15.73
N GLY A 34 1.62 -0.88 -14.90
CA GLY A 34 2.65 0.15 -14.73
C GLY A 34 2.17 1.48 -14.13
N SER A 35 0.94 1.55 -13.63
CA SER A 35 0.36 2.78 -13.08
C SER A 35 0.26 2.69 -11.56
N SER A 36 1.28 3.21 -10.88
CA SER A 36 1.24 3.45 -9.45
C SER A 36 0.19 4.50 -9.13
N GLN A 37 -0.85 4.13 -8.37
CA GLN A 37 -1.90 5.05 -7.95
C GLN A 37 -1.84 5.31 -6.44
N VAL A 38 -1.94 6.57 -6.02
CA VAL A 38 -2.09 6.91 -4.60
C VAL A 38 -3.52 6.60 -4.17
N LEU A 39 -3.68 5.61 -3.30
CA LEU A 39 -4.97 5.23 -2.74
C LEU A 39 -5.39 6.17 -1.60
N LYS A 40 -4.41 6.61 -0.81
CA LYS A 40 -4.64 7.39 0.41
C LYS A 40 -3.35 8.11 0.82
N SER A 41 -3.49 9.28 1.44
CA SER A 41 -2.37 10.06 1.97
C SER A 41 -2.63 10.48 3.41
N PHE A 42 -1.56 10.62 4.19
CA PHE A 42 -1.58 10.93 5.61
C PHE A 42 -0.42 11.85 5.98
N ALA A 43 -0.63 12.65 7.02
CA ALA A 43 0.45 13.39 7.65
C ALA A 43 1.32 12.46 8.53
N ASN A 44 0.78 11.40 9.13
CA ASN A 44 1.54 10.56 10.06
C ASN A 44 1.61 9.11 9.61
N GLN A 45 2.74 8.46 9.90
CA GLN A 45 2.97 7.05 9.58
C GLN A 45 1.96 6.15 10.31
N GLY A 46 1.66 6.45 11.57
CA GLY A 46 0.71 5.67 12.38
C GLY A 46 -0.69 5.64 11.77
N ASP A 47 -1.15 6.75 11.19
CA ASP A 47 -2.46 6.82 10.52
C ASP A 47 -2.47 5.97 9.25
N ALA A 48 -1.38 6.01 8.49
CA ALA A 48 -1.21 5.22 7.27
C ALA A 48 -1.20 3.71 7.55
N VAL A 49 -0.45 3.28 8.57
CA VAL A 49 -0.40 1.88 9.01
C VAL A 49 -1.76 1.45 9.58
N SER A 50 -2.41 2.30 10.37
CA SER A 50 -3.74 2.00 10.93
C SER A 50 -4.79 1.81 9.83
N TRP A 51 -4.72 2.62 8.76
CA TRP A 51 -5.58 2.45 7.59
C TRP A 51 -5.31 1.14 6.85
N LEU A 52 -4.03 0.78 6.66
CA LEU A 52 -3.64 -0.49 6.02
C LEU A 52 -4.21 -1.68 6.78
N LEU A 53 -3.93 -1.75 8.09
CA LEU A 53 -4.45 -2.82 8.97
C LEU A 53 -5.98 -2.85 8.98
N GLY A 54 -6.63 -1.68 9.08
CA GLY A 54 -8.09 -1.57 9.07
C GLY A 54 -8.75 -1.96 7.74
N ASN A 55 -8.00 -1.94 6.63
CA ASN A 55 -8.48 -2.37 5.31
C ASN A 55 -8.11 -3.83 4.97
N GLY A 56 -7.51 -4.56 5.91
CA GLY A 56 -7.11 -5.96 5.73
C GLY A 56 -5.81 -6.14 4.94
N TYR A 57 -4.94 -5.12 4.91
CA TYR A 57 -3.60 -5.29 4.38
C TYR A 57 -2.66 -5.86 5.44
N GLU A 58 -1.84 -6.81 5.03
CA GLU A 58 -0.82 -7.46 5.85
C GLU A 58 0.57 -7.04 5.39
N TRP A 59 1.46 -6.76 6.33
CA TRP A 59 2.84 -6.39 6.02
C TRP A 59 3.60 -7.61 5.51
N VAL A 60 4.17 -7.49 4.32
CA VAL A 60 5.07 -8.50 3.76
C VAL A 60 6.49 -8.04 4.04
N GLN A 61 7.14 -8.74 4.95
CA GLN A 61 8.55 -8.52 5.23
C GLN A 61 9.39 -9.11 4.09
N ASP A 62 9.52 -8.38 2.99
CA ASP A 62 10.54 -8.64 1.98
C ASP A 62 11.76 -7.76 2.31
N THR A 63 12.88 -8.39 2.64
CA THR A 63 14.15 -7.72 2.97
C THR A 63 14.80 -7.04 1.77
N SER A 64 14.26 -7.23 0.56
CA SER A 64 14.79 -6.68 -0.69
C SER A 64 13.96 -5.54 -1.30
N GLN A 65 12.77 -5.25 -0.76
CA GLN A 65 11.83 -4.28 -1.33
C GLN A 65 11.37 -3.23 -0.31
N PRO A 66 10.96 -2.03 -0.75
CA PRO A 66 10.30 -1.06 0.13
C PRO A 66 9.08 -1.68 0.81
N GLN A 67 8.70 -1.17 1.99
CA GLN A 67 7.61 -1.72 2.83
C GLN A 67 6.35 -2.04 2.00
N GLN A 68 6.17 -3.32 1.69
CA GLN A 68 5.06 -3.84 0.90
C GLN A 68 3.98 -4.40 1.81
N TRP A 69 2.73 -4.18 1.39
CA TRP A 69 1.55 -4.60 2.09
C TRP A 69 0.62 -5.28 1.08
N ILE A 70 0.09 -6.44 1.42
CA ILE A 70 -0.76 -7.23 0.53
C ILE A 70 -2.15 -7.43 1.12
N LYS A 71 -3.14 -7.52 0.26
CA LYS A 71 -4.51 -7.90 0.60
C LYS A 71 -4.94 -9.03 -0.33
N ALA A 72 -5.30 -10.18 0.25
CA ALA A 72 -5.80 -11.36 -0.45
C ALA A 72 -7.33 -11.45 -0.39
#